data_AF-A0AAN4UQ58-F1
#
_entry.id   AF-A0AAN4UQ58-F1
#
_cell.length_a   1.000
_cell.length_b   1.000
_cell.length_c   1.000
_cell.angle_alpha   90.00
_cell.angle_beta   90.00
_cell.angle_gamma   90.00
#
_symmetry.space_group_name_H-M   'P 1'
#
loop_
_entity.id
_entity.type
_entity.pdbx_description
1 polymer ?
#
loop_
_entity_poly.entity_id
_entity_poly.type
_entity_poly.pdbx_seq_one_letter_code
_entity_poly.pdbx_strand_id
1 'polypeptide(L)'
;MRNVIFTLVLAVAAPTAQAALAAPLHGRAAAKALYAPQGAQVRVLKVKGVTAKDARILKQVGAMQKYYGAIAFSPGDGLVNAATVAAANFHSLEAAERSALKACDARRSAKAPCVVAALIEPKGYRPGGALGLSSEATEVFDQVYRKQHAPKAMAISRSTGQFGVAQGRDAERRALATCRAKVEKAEKTAGTRPDCTIVIAD
;
A
#
# COMPACT_ATOMS: atom_id res chain seq x y z
N MET A 1 8.82 41.30 -59.14
CA MET A 1 7.75 40.61 -58.39
C MET A 1 8.44 39.67 -57.39
N ARG A 2 8.37 39.99 -56.09
CA ARG A 2 9.12 39.33 -55.01
C ARG A 2 8.15 38.41 -54.24
N ASN A 3 8.31 37.09 -54.39
CA ASN A 3 7.51 36.11 -53.67
C ASN A 3 8.05 35.92 -52.25
N VAL A 4 7.21 36.16 -51.26
CA VAL A 4 7.49 35.91 -49.83
C VAL A 4 6.90 34.55 -49.47
N ILE A 5 7.76 33.61 -49.07
CA ILE A 5 7.36 32.29 -48.55
C ILE A 5 7.16 32.44 -47.05
N PHE A 6 5.92 32.31 -46.58
CA PHE A 6 5.57 32.24 -45.15
C PHE A 6 5.65 30.79 -44.68
N THR A 7 6.64 30.47 -43.85
CA THR A 7 6.77 29.15 -43.22
C THR A 7 5.93 29.12 -41.94
N LEU A 8 4.86 28.32 -41.94
CA LEU A 8 3.98 28.08 -40.79
C LEU A 8 4.63 27.05 -39.85
N VAL A 9 5.04 27.48 -38.65
CA VAL A 9 5.51 26.58 -37.59
C VAL A 9 4.31 26.01 -36.84
N LEU A 10 4.03 24.72 -37.02
CA LEU A 10 3.04 23.98 -36.23
C LEU A 10 3.65 23.64 -34.86
N ALA A 11 3.20 24.33 -33.80
CA ALA A 11 3.54 23.98 -32.42
C ALA A 11 2.66 22.79 -31.96
N VAL A 12 3.26 21.62 -31.83
CA VAL A 12 2.61 20.43 -31.25
C VAL A 12 2.52 20.61 -29.74
N ALA A 13 1.34 20.97 -29.23
CA ALA A 13 1.04 20.97 -27.81
C ALA A 13 0.87 19.53 -27.31
N ALA A 14 1.87 19.00 -26.61
CA ALA A 14 1.78 17.69 -25.95
C ALA A 14 0.84 17.77 -24.74
N PRO A 15 -0.20 16.92 -24.62
CA PRO A 15 -1.06 16.89 -23.45
C PRO A 15 -0.26 16.38 -22.25
N THR A 16 -0.07 17.23 -21.24
CA THR A 16 0.43 16.81 -19.93
C THR A 16 -0.63 15.93 -19.27
N ALA A 17 -0.35 14.64 -19.13
CA ALA A 17 -1.19 13.70 -18.41
C ALA A 17 -1.25 14.08 -16.92
N GLN A 18 -2.23 14.92 -16.55
CA GLN A 18 -2.56 15.17 -15.16
C GLN A 18 -3.19 13.89 -14.61
N ALA A 19 -2.40 13.08 -13.88
CA ALA A 19 -2.96 11.96 -13.13
C ALA A 19 -3.96 12.52 -12.12
N ALA A 20 -5.26 12.36 -12.40
CA ALA A 20 -6.33 12.79 -11.52
C ALA A 20 -6.18 12.03 -10.19
N LEU A 21 -5.70 12.72 -9.16
CA LEU A 21 -5.74 12.20 -7.80
C LEU A 21 -7.21 12.17 -7.40
N ALA A 22 -7.75 10.98 -7.17
CA ALA A 22 -9.12 10.81 -6.68
C ALA A 22 -9.34 11.68 -5.43
N ALA A 23 -10.45 12.41 -5.40
CA ALA A 23 -10.80 13.26 -4.26
C ALA A 23 -10.91 12.42 -2.98
N PRO A 24 -10.56 12.98 -1.79
CA PRO A 24 -10.76 12.31 -0.53
C PRO A 24 -12.21 11.85 -0.34
N LEU A 25 -12.41 10.68 0.25
CA LEU A 25 -13.73 10.22 0.63
C LEU A 25 -14.19 10.92 1.90
N HIS A 26 -15.49 11.19 2.01
CA HIS A 26 -16.08 11.52 3.30
C HIS A 26 -16.02 10.31 4.25
N GLY A 27 -15.90 10.56 5.56
CA GLY A 27 -15.79 9.54 6.59
C GLY A 27 -16.93 8.52 6.54
N ARG A 28 -18.16 8.96 6.27
CA ARG A 28 -19.32 8.05 6.11
C ARG A 28 -19.19 7.14 4.89
N ALA A 29 -18.62 7.62 3.79
CA ALA A 29 -18.40 6.81 2.60
C ALA A 29 -17.24 5.84 2.82
N ALA A 30 -16.15 6.32 3.45
CA ALA A 30 -15.01 5.49 3.82
C ALA A 30 -15.43 4.33 4.74
N ALA A 31 -16.26 4.58 5.75
CA ALA A 31 -16.75 3.53 6.66
C ALA A 31 -17.48 2.38 5.93
N LYS A 32 -18.14 2.66 4.80
CA LYS A 32 -18.80 1.63 3.97
C LYS A 32 -17.84 0.93 3.01
N ALA A 33 -16.72 1.56 2.70
CA ALA A 33 -15.73 1.09 1.74
C ALA A 33 -14.56 0.35 2.40
N LEU A 34 -14.47 0.35 3.74
CA LEU A 34 -13.38 -0.31 4.49
C LEU A 34 -13.76 -1.74 4.89
N TYR A 35 -12.76 -2.62 4.90
CA TYR A 35 -12.88 -3.92 5.56
C TYR A 35 -12.84 -3.77 7.07
N ALA A 36 -13.30 -4.78 7.80
CA ALA A 36 -13.13 -4.84 9.25
C ALA A 36 -11.63 -4.84 9.63
N PRO A 37 -11.22 -4.16 10.72
CA PRO A 37 -9.81 -4.04 11.07
C PRO A 37 -9.16 -5.36 11.48
N GLN A 38 -9.95 -6.35 11.90
CA GLN A 38 -9.46 -7.69 12.26
C GLN A 38 -9.92 -8.77 11.27
N GLY A 39 -9.05 -9.78 11.15
CA GLY A 39 -9.31 -10.97 10.35
C GLY A 39 -8.67 -10.87 8.97
N ALA A 40 -7.73 -11.78 8.72
CA ALA A 40 -7.15 -12.00 7.42
C ALA A 40 -7.62 -13.35 6.84
N GLN A 41 -7.60 -13.45 5.52
CA GLN A 41 -7.65 -14.70 4.76
C GLN A 41 -6.35 -14.82 3.95
N VAL A 42 -5.82 -16.03 3.83
CA VAL A 42 -4.56 -16.26 3.11
C VAL A 42 -4.85 -16.93 1.77
N ARG A 43 -4.47 -16.26 0.69
CA ARG A 43 -4.48 -16.81 -0.66
C ARG A 43 -3.08 -17.27 -1.03
N VAL A 44 -2.85 -18.58 -1.01
CA VAL A 44 -1.60 -19.20 -1.47
C VAL A 44 -1.56 -19.17 -3.00
N LEU A 45 -0.49 -18.64 -3.57
CA LEU A 45 -0.29 -18.56 -5.01
C LEU A 45 0.31 -19.86 -5.53
N LYS A 46 -0.07 -20.24 -6.76
CA LYS A 46 0.48 -21.42 -7.42
C LYS A 46 1.83 -21.05 -8.03
N VAL A 47 2.89 -21.24 -7.27
CA VAL A 47 4.28 -20.97 -7.69
C VAL A 47 5.15 -22.22 -7.57
N LYS A 48 6.14 -22.33 -8.45
CA LYS A 48 7.08 -23.46 -8.47
C LYS A 48 7.85 -23.51 -7.14
N GLY A 49 7.97 -24.71 -6.56
CA GLY A 49 8.70 -24.93 -5.31
C GLY A 49 7.85 -24.84 -4.04
N VAL A 50 6.56 -24.48 -4.13
CA VAL A 50 5.62 -24.54 -2.99
C VAL A 50 4.90 -25.89 -3.00
N THR A 51 5.20 -26.73 -2.01
CA THR A 51 4.51 -28.02 -1.79
C THR A 51 3.17 -27.85 -1.07
N ALA A 52 2.40 -28.93 -0.94
CA ALA A 52 1.18 -28.93 -0.12
C ALA A 52 1.46 -28.69 1.37
N LYS A 53 2.64 -29.09 1.87
CA LYS A 53 3.09 -28.82 3.24
C LYS A 53 3.39 -27.33 3.41
N ASP A 54 4.10 -26.75 2.43
CA ASP A 54 4.43 -25.33 2.39
C ASP A 54 3.17 -24.46 2.35
N ALA A 55 2.18 -24.85 1.53
CA ALA A 55 0.89 -24.17 1.48
C ALA A 55 0.17 -24.14 2.83
N ARG A 56 0.28 -25.19 3.66
CA ARG A 56 -0.28 -25.21 5.01
C ARG A 56 0.47 -24.26 5.95
N ILE A 57 1.80 -24.26 5.88
CA ILE A 57 2.65 -23.33 6.66
C ILE A 57 2.33 -21.88 6.28
N LEU A 58 2.28 -21.57 4.99
CA LEU A 58 1.93 -20.24 4.49
C LEU A 58 0.56 -19.76 4.98
N LYS A 59 -0.44 -20.65 5.00
CA LYS A 59 -1.76 -20.34 5.55
C LYS A 59 -1.71 -20.03 7.04
N GLN A 60 -0.99 -20.83 7.82
CA GLN A 60 -0.86 -20.64 9.27
C GLN A 60 -0.11 -19.34 9.59
N VAL A 61 1.07 -19.14 9.02
CA VAL A 61 1.90 -17.95 9.25
C VAL A 61 1.17 -16.70 8.76
N GLY A 62 0.59 -16.74 7.56
CA GLY A 62 -0.14 -15.60 7.00
C GLY A 62 -1.38 -15.22 7.81
N ALA A 63 -2.09 -16.19 8.40
CA ALA A 63 -3.26 -15.92 9.23
C ALA A 63 -2.92 -15.21 10.56
N MET A 64 -1.66 -15.30 11.00
CA MET A 64 -1.16 -14.56 12.18
C MET A 64 -0.77 -13.11 11.84
N GLN A 65 -0.69 -12.76 10.56
CA GLN A 65 -0.32 -11.42 10.11
C GLN A 65 -1.54 -10.52 9.92
N LYS A 66 -1.29 -9.22 9.95
CA LYS A 66 -2.28 -8.22 9.52
C LYS A 66 -2.50 -8.30 8.01
N TYR A 67 -3.72 -7.99 7.57
CA TYR A 67 -4.05 -8.00 6.16
C TYR A 67 -3.33 -6.90 5.37
N TYR A 68 -3.53 -6.92 4.04
CA TYR A 68 -2.71 -6.18 3.07
C TYR A 68 -1.25 -6.55 3.28
N GLY A 69 -1.00 -7.85 3.17
CA GLY A 69 0.30 -8.44 3.29
C GLY A 69 0.63 -9.38 2.14
N ALA A 70 1.91 -9.70 2.03
CA ALA A 70 2.46 -10.66 1.09
C ALA A 70 3.59 -11.44 1.75
N ILE A 71 3.72 -12.72 1.39
CA ILE A 71 4.85 -13.56 1.77
C ILE A 71 5.64 -13.88 0.51
N ALA A 72 6.90 -13.46 0.47
CA ALA A 72 7.84 -13.75 -0.61
C ALA A 72 8.92 -14.71 -0.12
N PHE A 73 9.40 -15.57 -1.02
CA PHE A 73 10.50 -16.50 -0.76
C PHE A 73 11.37 -16.69 -2.01
N SER A 74 12.58 -17.19 -1.80
CA SER A 74 13.51 -17.57 -2.87
C SER A 74 13.28 -19.05 -3.24
N PRO A 75 12.82 -19.38 -4.47
CA PRO A 75 12.58 -20.77 -4.86
C PRO A 75 13.83 -21.65 -4.80
N GLY A 76 15.01 -21.07 -5.04
CA GLY A 76 16.28 -21.80 -4.98
C GLY A 76 16.79 -22.04 -3.56
N ASP A 77 16.38 -21.21 -2.59
CA ASP A 77 16.76 -21.38 -1.18
C ASP A 77 15.72 -22.17 -0.36
N GLY A 78 14.48 -22.24 -0.87
CA GLY A 78 13.36 -22.94 -0.22
C GLY A 78 12.59 -22.08 0.80
N LEU A 79 11.38 -22.51 1.14
CA LEU A 79 10.45 -21.70 1.96
C LEU A 79 10.93 -21.48 3.40
N VAL A 80 11.61 -22.45 4.02
CA VAL A 80 12.05 -22.35 5.43
C VAL A 80 13.32 -21.50 5.61
N ASN A 81 13.90 -21.00 4.53
CA ASN A 81 15.09 -20.18 4.56
C ASN A 81 14.80 -18.79 5.19
N ALA A 82 15.82 -18.19 5.81
CA ALA A 82 15.75 -16.84 6.40
C ALA A 82 15.46 -15.73 5.37
N ALA A 83 15.64 -16.00 4.07
CA ALA A 83 15.25 -15.13 2.97
C ALA A 83 13.72 -15.04 2.79
N THR A 84 12.93 -15.94 3.37
CA THR A 84 11.47 -15.83 3.35
C THR A 84 11.01 -14.65 4.20
N VAL A 85 10.27 -13.74 3.59
CA VAL A 85 9.80 -12.50 4.23
C VAL A 85 8.29 -12.38 4.12
N ALA A 86 7.64 -12.15 5.26
CA ALA A 86 6.29 -11.63 5.31
C ALA A 86 6.34 -10.10 5.50
N ALA A 87 5.73 -9.36 4.57
CA ALA A 87 5.47 -7.93 4.72
C ALA A 87 3.96 -7.75 4.85
N ALA A 88 3.50 -7.05 5.88
CA ALA A 88 2.08 -6.96 6.23
C ALA A 88 1.70 -5.55 6.70
N ASN A 89 0.39 -5.31 6.84
CA ASN A 89 -0.17 -4.04 7.31
C ASN A 89 0.11 -2.85 6.37
N PHE A 90 0.11 -3.09 5.06
CA PHE A 90 0.16 -2.03 4.05
C PHE A 90 -1.24 -1.48 3.74
N HIS A 91 -1.34 -0.45 2.91
CA HIS A 91 -2.64 0.03 2.41
C HIS A 91 -3.10 -0.68 1.13
N SER A 92 -2.28 -1.57 0.56
CA SER A 92 -2.61 -2.34 -0.64
C SER A 92 -1.79 -3.64 -0.70
N LEU A 93 -2.29 -4.64 -1.44
CA LEU A 93 -1.56 -5.88 -1.66
C LEU A 93 -0.29 -5.62 -2.50
N GLU A 94 -0.40 -4.76 -3.50
CA GLU A 94 0.69 -4.44 -4.42
C GLU A 94 1.87 -3.80 -3.68
N ALA A 95 1.60 -2.93 -2.69
CA ALA A 95 2.67 -2.34 -1.88
C ALA A 95 3.35 -3.39 -0.98
N ALA A 96 2.55 -4.29 -0.38
CA ALA A 96 3.09 -5.37 0.42
C ALA A 96 3.93 -6.35 -0.42
N GLU A 97 3.49 -6.69 -1.63
CA GLU A 97 4.23 -7.55 -2.57
C GLU A 97 5.59 -6.96 -2.91
N ARG A 98 5.64 -5.68 -3.30
CA ARG A 98 6.90 -4.98 -3.59
C ARG A 98 7.83 -4.97 -2.38
N SER A 99 7.29 -4.74 -1.19
CA SER A 99 8.07 -4.73 0.05
C SER A 99 8.64 -6.12 0.38
N ALA A 100 7.80 -7.16 0.32
CA ALA A 100 8.21 -8.54 0.58
C ALA A 100 9.26 -9.02 -0.42
N LEU A 101 9.08 -8.75 -1.72
CA LEU A 101 10.04 -9.08 -2.76
C LEU A 101 11.38 -8.38 -2.54
N LYS A 102 11.37 -7.05 -2.35
CA LYS A 102 12.60 -6.27 -2.08
C LYS A 102 13.37 -6.83 -0.89
N ALA A 103 12.68 -7.14 0.20
CA ALA A 103 13.29 -7.66 1.41
C ALA A 103 13.79 -9.10 1.24
N CYS A 104 13.08 -9.94 0.50
CA CYS A 104 13.51 -11.30 0.16
C CYS A 104 14.74 -11.29 -0.74
N ASP A 105 14.73 -10.48 -1.81
CA ASP A 105 15.85 -10.38 -2.76
C ASP A 105 17.13 -9.86 -2.09
N ALA A 106 17.00 -9.02 -1.07
CA ALA A 106 18.14 -8.56 -0.28
C ALA A 106 18.75 -9.66 0.62
N ARG A 107 18.06 -10.79 0.82
CA ARG A 107 18.45 -11.87 1.74
C ARG A 107 18.72 -13.21 1.05
N ARG A 108 18.27 -13.39 -0.19
CA ARG A 108 18.45 -14.66 -0.92
C ARG A 108 19.91 -14.94 -1.21
N SER A 109 20.26 -16.22 -1.18
CA SER A 109 21.57 -16.72 -1.63
C SER A 109 21.51 -17.30 -3.05
N ALA A 110 20.36 -17.86 -3.43
CA ALA A 110 20.17 -18.42 -4.75
C ALA A 110 20.15 -17.32 -5.82
N LYS A 111 20.54 -17.68 -7.05
CA LYS A 111 20.54 -16.77 -8.20
C LYS A 111 19.13 -16.42 -8.70
N ALA A 112 18.18 -17.34 -8.55
CA ALA A 112 16.80 -17.13 -8.96
C ALA A 112 16.15 -15.99 -8.15
N PRO A 113 15.33 -15.13 -8.77
CA PRO A 113 14.66 -14.05 -8.05
C PRO A 113 13.65 -14.59 -7.05
N CYS A 114 13.38 -13.81 -6.00
CA CYS A 114 12.28 -14.09 -5.10
C CYS A 114 10.94 -14.02 -5.81
N VAL A 115 9.97 -14.80 -5.33
CA VAL A 115 8.59 -14.82 -5.82
C VAL A 115 7.61 -14.70 -4.65
N VAL A 116 6.43 -14.15 -4.92
CA VAL A 116 5.33 -14.10 -3.94
C VAL A 116 4.68 -15.49 -3.86
N ALA A 117 4.65 -16.07 -2.67
CA ALA A 117 4.03 -17.37 -2.41
C ALA A 117 2.63 -17.26 -1.82
N ALA A 118 2.31 -16.17 -1.12
CA ALA A 118 0.99 -15.96 -0.55
C ALA A 118 0.65 -14.48 -0.40
N LEU A 119 -0.65 -14.19 -0.46
CA LEU A 119 -1.23 -12.89 -0.18
C LEU A 119 -2.10 -12.99 1.08
N ILE A 120 -2.00 -11.97 1.93
CA ILE A 120 -2.72 -11.87 3.20
C ILE A 120 -3.77 -10.78 3.00
N GLU A 121 -4.99 -11.20 2.71
CA GLU A 121 -6.10 -10.35 2.32
C GLU A 121 -7.02 -10.10 3.52
N PRO A 122 -7.77 -8.99 3.54
CA PRO A 122 -8.87 -8.83 4.47
C PRO A 122 -9.90 -9.98 4.31
N LYS A 123 -10.59 -10.36 5.38
CA LYS A 123 -11.73 -11.29 5.23
C LYS A 123 -12.76 -10.74 4.25
N GLY A 124 -13.18 -11.57 3.30
CA GLY A 124 -14.17 -11.18 2.28
C GLY A 124 -13.63 -10.24 1.20
N TYR A 125 -12.30 -10.20 1.04
CA TYR A 125 -11.65 -9.33 0.06
C TYR A 125 -12.19 -9.52 -1.36
N ARG A 126 -12.40 -8.38 -2.04
CA ARG A 126 -12.79 -8.27 -3.44
C ARG A 126 -11.84 -7.28 -4.15
N PRO A 127 -11.18 -7.71 -5.25
CA PRO A 127 -10.38 -6.81 -6.07
C PRO A 127 -11.19 -5.59 -6.53
N GLY A 128 -10.59 -4.39 -6.42
CA GLY A 128 -11.20 -3.13 -6.87
C GLY A 128 -12.38 -2.59 -6.05
N GLY A 129 -12.83 -3.29 -5.00
CA GLY A 129 -14.10 -2.98 -4.34
C GLY A 129 -14.04 -2.09 -3.08
N ALA A 130 -12.87 -1.85 -2.50
CA ALA A 130 -12.74 -1.22 -1.18
C ALA A 130 -11.64 -0.15 -1.17
N LEU A 131 -11.79 0.84 -0.26
CA LEU A 131 -10.70 1.76 0.05
C LEU A 131 -9.57 0.95 0.69
N GLY A 132 -8.40 0.93 0.05
CA GLY A 132 -7.22 0.26 0.57
C GLY A 132 -6.69 0.96 1.82
N LEU A 133 -6.77 0.30 2.97
CA LEU A 133 -6.36 0.88 4.24
C LEU A 133 -5.89 -0.22 5.21
N SER A 134 -4.67 -0.10 5.76
CA SER A 134 -4.07 -1.13 6.62
C SER A 134 -4.93 -1.47 7.84
N SER A 135 -4.76 -2.67 8.39
CA SER A 135 -5.48 -3.13 9.60
C SER A 135 -5.41 -2.12 10.74
N GLU A 136 -4.22 -1.61 11.03
CA GLU A 136 -4.02 -0.60 12.07
C GLU A 136 -4.66 0.75 11.72
N ALA A 137 -4.55 1.18 10.47
CA ALA A 137 -5.15 2.44 10.07
C ALA A 137 -6.69 2.33 10.12
N THR A 138 -7.28 1.18 9.78
CA THR A 138 -8.73 0.96 9.87
C THR A 138 -9.17 1.00 11.33
N GLU A 139 -8.40 0.39 12.22
CA GLU A 139 -8.67 0.44 13.65
C GLU A 139 -8.65 1.89 14.18
N VAL A 140 -7.64 2.68 13.79
CA VAL A 140 -7.58 4.10 14.16
C VAL A 140 -8.72 4.90 13.52
N PHE A 141 -9.12 4.58 12.30
CA PHE A 141 -10.28 5.19 11.68
C PHE A 141 -11.54 4.97 12.53
N ASP A 142 -11.79 3.73 12.97
CA ASP A 142 -12.95 3.41 13.78
C ASP A 142 -12.90 3.99 15.19
N GLN A 143 -11.74 3.90 15.85
CA GLN A 143 -11.61 4.27 17.26
C GLN A 143 -11.37 5.77 17.48
N VAL A 144 -10.76 6.45 16.51
CA VAL A 144 -10.32 7.84 16.64
C VAL A 144 -11.02 8.74 15.62
N TYR A 145 -10.83 8.50 14.32
CA TYR A 145 -11.33 9.41 13.27
C TYR A 145 -12.85 9.58 13.35
N ARG A 146 -13.60 8.48 13.44
CA ARG A 146 -15.07 8.51 13.46
C ARG A 146 -15.67 9.21 14.68
N LYS A 147 -14.93 9.27 15.79
CA LYS A 147 -15.39 9.88 17.05
C LYS A 147 -15.14 11.40 17.09
N GLN A 148 -14.45 11.95 16.09
CA GLN A 148 -14.13 13.37 16.04
C GLN A 148 -15.23 14.17 15.33
N HIS A 149 -15.67 15.25 15.96
CA HIS A 149 -16.71 16.15 15.44
C HIS A 149 -16.16 17.42 14.78
N ALA A 150 -14.91 17.78 15.08
CA ALA A 150 -14.22 18.86 14.39
C ALA A 150 -13.85 18.44 12.95
N PRO A 151 -13.53 19.40 12.06
CA PRO A 151 -12.95 19.09 10.75
C PRO A 151 -11.79 18.12 10.91
N LYS A 152 -11.70 17.09 10.09
CA LYS A 152 -10.77 15.98 10.32
C LYS A 152 -10.33 15.32 9.04
N ALA A 153 -9.10 14.83 9.05
CA ALA A 153 -8.49 14.23 7.87
C ALA A 153 -7.63 13.02 8.23
N MET A 154 -7.57 12.08 7.30
CA MET A 154 -6.68 10.93 7.33
C MET A 154 -5.83 10.91 6.07
N ALA A 155 -4.53 10.79 6.27
CA ALA A 155 -3.53 10.63 5.23
C ALA A 155 -2.90 9.24 5.29
N ILE A 156 -2.56 8.66 4.14
CA ILE A 156 -1.82 7.39 4.05
C ILE A 156 -0.64 7.53 3.10
N SER A 157 0.41 6.75 3.32
CA SER A 157 1.50 6.53 2.38
C SER A 157 1.17 5.32 1.51
N ARG A 158 1.05 5.50 0.20
CA ARG A 158 0.60 4.44 -0.72
C ARG A 158 1.59 3.30 -0.87
N SER A 159 2.86 3.55 -0.61
CA SER A 159 3.95 2.59 -0.72
C SER A 159 4.23 1.84 0.58
N THR A 160 3.67 2.28 1.71
CA THR A 160 3.90 1.70 3.04
C THR A 160 2.58 1.38 3.75
N GLY A 161 2.66 1.11 5.05
CA GLY A 161 1.51 1.05 5.96
C GLY A 161 1.35 2.29 6.84
N GLN A 162 2.13 3.35 6.60
CA GLN A 162 2.16 4.53 7.46
C GLN A 162 1.02 5.49 7.14
N PHE A 163 0.46 6.08 8.19
CA PHE A 163 -0.71 6.95 8.11
C PHE A 163 -0.71 8.02 9.20
N GLY A 164 -1.45 9.10 8.95
CA GLY A 164 -1.68 10.19 9.89
C GLY A 164 -3.17 10.50 10.01
N VAL A 165 -3.62 10.86 11.21
CA VAL A 165 -4.97 11.36 11.49
C VAL A 165 -4.85 12.66 12.26
N ALA A 166 -5.65 13.65 11.90
CA ALA A 166 -5.72 14.90 12.64
C ALA A 166 -7.12 15.52 12.56
N GLN A 167 -7.39 16.48 13.46
CA GLN A 167 -8.64 17.24 13.53
C GLN A 167 -8.39 18.76 13.57
N GLY A 168 -9.45 19.57 13.59
CA GLY A 168 -9.39 21.04 13.61
C GLY A 168 -9.17 21.68 12.23
N ARG A 169 -9.10 23.02 12.19
CA ARG A 169 -9.04 23.83 10.95
C ARG A 169 -7.94 23.42 9.95
N ASP A 170 -6.87 22.82 10.43
CA ASP A 170 -5.69 22.41 9.65
C ASP A 170 -5.51 20.89 9.57
N ALA A 171 -6.59 20.12 9.73
CA ALA A 171 -6.55 18.66 9.82
C ALA A 171 -5.77 18.01 8.68
N GLU A 172 -6.04 18.38 7.42
CA GLU A 172 -5.36 17.78 6.26
C GLU A 172 -3.84 17.98 6.30
N ARG A 173 -3.39 19.23 6.53
CA ARG A 173 -1.96 19.55 6.61
C ARG A 173 -1.28 18.75 7.72
N ARG A 174 -1.92 18.64 8.89
CA ARG A 174 -1.38 17.90 10.04
C ARG A 174 -1.38 16.40 9.80
N ALA A 175 -2.42 15.84 9.19
CA ALA A 175 -2.48 14.42 8.84
C ALA A 175 -1.36 14.05 7.86
N LEU A 176 -1.12 14.87 6.84
CA LEU A 176 0.01 14.69 5.91
C LEU A 176 1.36 14.76 6.62
N ALA A 177 1.56 15.75 7.49
CA ALA A 177 2.80 15.90 8.24
C ALA A 177 3.07 14.68 9.15
N THR A 178 2.05 14.19 9.86
CA THR A 178 2.16 12.99 10.68
C THR A 178 2.48 11.74 9.85
N CYS A 179 1.82 11.57 8.70
CA CYS A 179 2.12 10.47 7.78
C CYS A 179 3.58 10.51 7.32
N ARG A 180 4.05 11.67 6.85
CA ARG A 180 5.42 11.86 6.36
C ARG A 180 6.47 11.56 7.42
N ALA A 181 6.29 12.12 8.63
CA ALA A 181 7.20 11.89 9.74
C ALA A 181 7.31 10.40 10.13
N LYS A 182 6.19 9.66 10.04
CA LYS A 182 6.20 8.21 10.29
C LYS A 182 6.92 7.42 9.18
N VAL A 183 6.76 7.80 7.91
CA VAL A 183 7.50 7.18 6.79
C VAL A 183 9.00 7.42 6.96
N GLU A 184 9.41 8.67 7.20
CA GLU A 184 10.81 9.05 7.40
C GLU A 184 11.45 8.25 8.56
N LYS A 185 10.72 8.10 9.67
CA LYS A 185 11.16 7.29 10.81
C LYS A 185 11.30 5.80 10.46
N ALA A 186 10.40 5.25 9.66
CA ALA A 186 10.37 3.83 9.32
C ALA A 186 11.46 3.45 8.31
N GLU A 187 11.73 4.27 7.30
CA GLU A 187 12.65 3.90 6.22
C GLU A 187 14.12 4.08 6.57
N LYS A 188 14.48 4.82 7.64
CA LYS A 188 15.87 5.14 8.02
C LYS A 188 16.75 5.67 6.87
N THR A 189 16.13 6.07 5.76
CA THR A 189 16.81 6.46 4.52
C THR A 189 16.52 7.93 4.29
N ALA A 190 17.52 8.77 4.51
CA ALA A 190 17.41 10.20 4.20
C ALA A 190 17.19 10.36 2.70
N GLY A 191 16.12 11.07 2.30
CA GLY A 191 15.86 11.43 0.89
C GLY A 191 14.71 10.71 0.19
N THR A 192 14.07 9.69 0.79
CA THR A 192 12.80 9.19 0.24
C THR A 192 11.73 10.24 0.46
N ARG A 193 11.15 10.79 -0.62
CA ARG A 193 9.99 11.68 -0.53
C ARG A 193 8.76 10.85 -0.18
N PRO A 194 8.15 11.01 1.00
CA PRO A 194 7.01 10.17 1.38
C PRO A 194 5.82 10.42 0.45
N ASP A 195 5.20 9.35 -0.03
CA ASP A 195 4.03 9.36 -0.92
C ASP A 195 2.71 9.47 -0.13
N CYS A 196 2.69 10.37 0.86
CA CYS A 196 1.53 10.63 1.70
C CYS A 196 0.48 11.46 0.96
N THR A 197 -0.76 10.98 0.96
CA THR A 197 -1.93 11.66 0.36
C THR A 197 -3.13 11.61 1.30
N ILE A 198 -4.02 12.60 1.23
CA ILE A 198 -5.29 12.59 1.96
C ILE A 198 -6.23 11.60 1.28
N VAL A 199 -6.80 10.67 2.05
CA VAL A 199 -7.75 9.68 1.56
C VAL A 199 -9.13 9.82 2.18
N ILE A 200 -9.22 10.43 3.36
CA ILE A 200 -10.50 10.70 4.03
C ILE A 200 -10.47 12.13 4.60
N ALA A 201 -11.51 12.92 4.36
CA ALA A 201 -11.67 14.26 4.91
C ALA A 201 -13.15 14.57 5.20
N ASP A 202 -13.41 15.24 6.32
CA ASP A 202 -14.73 15.73 6.77
C ASP A 202 -14.62 17.15 7.33
#